data_AF-A0A1H9CL82-F1
#
_entry.id   AF-A0A1H9CL82-F1
#
_cell.length_a   1.000
_cell.length_b   1.000
_cell.length_c   1.000
_cell.angle_alpha   90.00
_cell.angle_beta   90.00
_cell.angle_gamma   90.00
#
_symmetry.space_group_name_H-M   'P 1'
#
loop_
_entity.id
_entity.type
_entity.pdbx_description
1 polymer ?
#
loop_
_entity_poly.entity_id
_entity_poly.type
_entity_poly.pdbx_seq_one_letter_code
_entity_poly.pdbx_strand_id
1 'polypeptide(L)'
;MKYLFAFSIPIVAMIGIYFGGFWSYSALLFAFVLIPILESILPIDTNNYDSDTVANRLNNKFFDILLILNVPIVYGGILFSLYRITKYELPIYEIIGMTLSLGIILGANGINVAHELGHRTTIFEKVMGKILLIPSHYTHFFIEHNHGHHLHVSTPADPSTARYNQNLYSFWIQTVTGTYLKAWQIQKNLNKIDDRSFLSIKNDMFWFTIIQASYLITIYYFFGFKGLLLAIFSGIVGFLLLETINYIEHYGLKRKQLASGRFERVNEKHSWNSNHVLGRIILYELTRHSDHHYKSQKKYQILEYHDLSPQMPYGYPTSMVLSFFPPLWFAVMNKRIPVNMK
;
A
#
# COMPACT_ATOMS: atom_id res chain seq x y z
N MET A 1 7.78 -16.38 12.81
CA MET A 1 8.44 -17.01 11.65
C MET A 1 7.69 -16.79 10.35
N LYS A 2 6.36 -16.98 10.26
CA LYS A 2 5.61 -16.85 8.99
C LYS A 2 5.86 -15.54 8.20
N TYR A 3 5.91 -14.38 8.86
CA TYR A 3 6.14 -13.08 8.20
C TYR A 3 7.51 -12.89 7.56
N LEU A 4 8.47 -13.79 7.76
CA LEU A 4 9.70 -13.80 6.95
C LEU A 4 9.40 -14.02 5.47
N PHE A 5 8.27 -14.67 5.15
CA PHE A 5 7.82 -14.88 3.78
C PHE A 5 7.46 -13.57 3.07
N ALA A 6 7.24 -12.45 3.79
CA ALA A 6 7.10 -11.12 3.18
C ALA A 6 8.38 -10.68 2.44
N PHE A 7 9.55 -11.25 2.77
CA PHE A 7 10.80 -11.01 2.05
C PHE A 7 10.96 -11.87 0.80
N SER A 8 10.04 -12.79 0.51
CA SER A 8 10.08 -13.60 -0.71
C SER A 8 9.98 -12.74 -1.98
N ILE A 9 9.11 -11.72 -1.99
CA ILE A 9 8.97 -10.77 -3.11
C ILE A 9 10.31 -10.10 -3.46
N PRO A 10 10.99 -9.39 -2.55
CA PRO A 10 12.23 -8.73 -2.89
C PRO A 10 13.34 -9.72 -3.24
N ILE A 11 13.40 -10.89 -2.61
CA ILE A 11 14.37 -11.93 -2.97
C ILE A 11 14.16 -12.40 -4.42
N VAL A 12 12.93 -12.78 -4.78
CA VAL A 12 12.59 -13.25 -6.13
C VAL A 12 12.84 -12.15 -7.16
N ALA A 13 12.48 -10.91 -6.86
CA ALA A 13 12.72 -9.75 -7.70
C ALA A 13 14.22 -9.52 -7.94
N MET A 14 15.02 -9.46 -6.87
CA MET A 14 16.46 -9.21 -6.98
C MET A 14 17.19 -10.33 -7.72
N ILE A 15 16.82 -11.60 -7.49
CA ILE A 15 17.35 -12.74 -8.24
C ILE A 15 16.97 -12.62 -9.73
N GLY A 16 15.72 -12.25 -10.03
CA GLY A 16 15.27 -12.07 -11.40
C GLY A 16 15.99 -10.96 -12.14
N ILE A 17 16.16 -9.80 -11.49
CA ILE A 17 16.93 -8.67 -12.00
C ILE A 17 18.41 -9.07 -12.17
N TYR A 18 18.96 -9.91 -11.29
CA TYR A 18 20.33 -10.41 -11.42
C TYR A 18 20.51 -11.29 -12.66
N PHE A 19 19.61 -12.23 -12.92
CA PHE A 19 19.70 -13.09 -14.11
C PHE A 19 19.36 -12.38 -15.42
N GLY A 20 18.56 -11.31 -15.37
CA GLY A 20 18.20 -10.52 -16.55
C GLY A 20 17.28 -11.25 -17.53
N GLY A 21 17.16 -10.75 -18.75
CA GLY A 21 16.24 -11.28 -19.76
C GLY A 21 14.80 -11.37 -19.25
N PHE A 22 14.10 -12.48 -19.54
CA PHE A 22 12.74 -12.71 -19.04
C PHE A 22 12.66 -12.90 -17.53
N TRP A 23 13.76 -13.25 -16.85
CA TRP A 23 13.80 -13.37 -15.39
C TRP A 23 13.57 -12.03 -14.70
N SER A 24 13.79 -10.91 -15.38
CA SER A 24 13.47 -9.57 -14.85
C SER A 24 11.99 -9.41 -14.47
N TYR A 25 11.07 -10.25 -14.99
CA TYR A 25 9.64 -10.27 -14.65
C TYR A 25 9.30 -11.22 -13.48
N SER A 26 10.30 -11.83 -12.82
CA SER A 26 10.08 -12.87 -11.80
C SER A 26 9.14 -12.41 -10.68
N ALA A 27 9.26 -11.16 -10.21
CA ALA A 27 8.42 -10.64 -9.13
C ALA A 27 6.97 -10.49 -9.57
N LEU A 28 6.73 -10.08 -10.82
CA LEU A 28 5.39 -9.97 -11.41
C LEU A 28 4.73 -11.36 -11.50
N LEU A 29 5.46 -12.34 -12.04
CA LEU A 29 4.96 -13.71 -12.16
C LEU A 29 4.75 -14.35 -10.78
N PHE A 30 5.66 -14.11 -9.85
CA PHE A 30 5.52 -14.58 -8.49
C PHE A 30 4.29 -13.98 -7.81
N ALA A 31 4.16 -12.64 -7.85
CA ALA A 31 3.10 -11.91 -7.16
C ALA A 31 1.70 -12.15 -7.74
N PHE A 32 1.57 -12.17 -9.07
CA PHE A 32 0.26 -12.17 -9.76
C PHE A 32 -0.04 -13.43 -10.55
N VAL A 33 0.82 -14.45 -10.50
CA VAL A 33 0.52 -15.78 -11.05
C VAL A 33 0.69 -16.84 -9.99
N LEU A 34 1.89 -16.97 -9.40
CA LEU A 34 2.17 -18.04 -8.45
C LEU A 34 1.37 -17.88 -7.14
N ILE A 35 1.36 -16.69 -6.52
CA ILE A 35 0.58 -16.47 -5.30
C ILE A 35 -0.92 -16.74 -5.53
N PRO A 36 -1.58 -16.20 -6.57
CA PRO A 36 -2.96 -16.58 -6.90
C PRO A 36 -3.23 -18.08 -7.00
N ILE A 37 -2.34 -18.82 -7.68
CA ILE A 37 -2.46 -20.29 -7.79
C ILE A 37 -2.36 -20.93 -6.40
N LEU A 38 -1.38 -20.53 -5.59
CA LEU A 38 -1.21 -21.05 -4.25
C LEU A 38 -2.39 -20.67 -3.32
N GLU A 39 -2.93 -19.46 -3.42
CA GLU A 39 -4.09 -19.04 -2.63
C GLU A 39 -5.37 -19.78 -3.02
N SER A 40 -5.48 -20.28 -4.27
CA SER A 40 -6.62 -21.09 -4.69
C SER A 40 -6.63 -22.51 -4.09
N ILE A 41 -5.47 -23.00 -3.62
CA ILE A 41 -5.31 -24.34 -3.05
C ILE A 41 -5.14 -24.32 -1.52
N LEU A 42 -4.68 -23.20 -0.95
CA LEU A 42 -4.47 -23.06 0.48
C LEU A 42 -5.78 -22.68 1.20
N PRO A 43 -5.95 -23.11 2.46
CA PRO A 43 -7.14 -22.78 3.23
C PRO A 43 -7.21 -21.29 3.58
N ILE A 44 -8.43 -20.81 3.78
CA ILE A 44 -8.73 -19.50 4.36
C ILE A 44 -8.69 -19.63 5.88
N ASP A 45 -8.06 -18.68 6.58
CA ASP A 45 -7.95 -18.70 8.05
C ASP A 45 -8.69 -17.52 8.69
N THR A 46 -9.83 -17.83 9.30
CA THR A 46 -10.70 -16.87 10.01
C THR A 46 -10.44 -16.85 11.52
N ASN A 47 -9.44 -17.58 12.03
CA ASN A 47 -9.19 -17.63 13.47
C ASN A 47 -8.63 -16.31 14.00
N ASN A 48 -9.05 -15.96 15.22
CA ASN A 48 -8.48 -14.89 16.03
C ASN A 48 -7.63 -15.49 17.15
N TYR A 49 -6.63 -14.74 17.60
CA TYR A 49 -5.77 -15.18 18.70
C TYR A 49 -6.45 -14.93 20.04
N ASP A 50 -6.20 -15.80 21.02
CA ASP A 50 -6.57 -15.57 22.41
C ASP A 50 -5.78 -14.40 23.02
N SER A 51 -6.23 -13.91 24.18
CA SER A 51 -5.64 -12.75 24.87
C SER A 51 -4.17 -12.93 25.24
N ASP A 52 -3.76 -14.14 25.62
CA ASP A 52 -2.39 -14.41 26.05
C ASP A 52 -1.45 -14.39 24.83
N THR A 53 -1.89 -14.99 23.72
CA THR A 53 -1.19 -14.91 22.43
C THR A 53 -1.08 -13.47 21.93
N VAL A 54 -2.14 -12.66 22.05
CA VAL A 54 -2.11 -11.24 21.70
C VAL A 54 -1.08 -10.48 22.53
N ALA A 55 -1.08 -10.66 23.86
CA ALA A 55 -0.13 -10.00 24.76
C ALA A 55 1.33 -10.40 24.44
N ASN A 56 1.58 -11.69 24.21
CA ASN A 56 2.90 -12.20 23.85
C ASN A 56 3.40 -11.61 22.51
N ARG A 57 2.51 -11.47 21.53
CA ARG A 57 2.86 -10.89 20.21
C ARG A 57 3.13 -9.40 20.26
N LEU A 58 2.43 -8.66 21.12
CA LEU A 58 2.66 -7.22 21.31
C LEU A 58 4.03 -6.93 21.95
N ASN A 59 4.47 -7.80 22.87
CA ASN A 59 5.77 -7.67 23.55
C ASN A 59 6.96 -8.14 22.69
N ASN A 60 6.70 -8.89 21.61
CA ASN A 60 7.77 -9.44 20.77
C ASN A 60 8.27 -8.43 19.74
N LYS A 61 9.45 -7.84 20.00
CA LYS A 61 10.13 -6.89 19.11
C LYS A 61 10.46 -7.45 17.73
N PHE A 62 10.46 -8.78 17.54
CA PHE A 62 10.71 -9.40 16.24
C PHE A 62 9.76 -8.89 15.16
N PHE A 63 8.49 -8.64 15.49
CA PHE A 63 7.51 -8.12 14.52
C PHE A 63 7.87 -6.71 14.03
N ASP A 64 8.42 -5.87 14.91
CA ASP A 64 8.84 -4.52 14.55
C ASP A 64 10.16 -4.57 13.75
N ILE A 65 11.10 -5.46 14.10
CA ILE A 65 12.35 -5.69 13.35
C ILE A 65 12.04 -6.06 11.89
N LEU A 66 11.05 -6.91 11.65
CA LEU A 66 10.65 -7.29 10.29
C LEU A 66 10.24 -6.08 9.45
N LEU A 67 9.54 -5.10 10.02
CA LEU A 67 9.17 -3.88 9.30
C LEU A 67 10.41 -3.04 9.00
N ILE A 68 11.27 -2.82 10.01
CA ILE A 68 12.47 -1.98 9.87
C ILE A 68 13.46 -2.55 8.84
N LEU A 69 13.59 -3.88 8.74
CA LEU A 69 14.43 -4.53 7.73
C LEU A 69 14.01 -4.23 6.29
N ASN A 70 12.77 -3.79 6.04
CA ASN A 70 12.37 -3.39 4.69
C ASN A 70 13.08 -2.11 4.23
N VAL A 71 13.56 -1.25 5.14
CA VAL A 71 14.32 -0.03 4.76
C VAL A 71 15.59 -0.39 3.98
N PRO A 72 16.54 -1.18 4.51
CA PRO A 72 17.71 -1.58 3.74
C PRO A 72 17.37 -2.46 2.53
N ILE A 73 16.31 -3.28 2.59
CA ILE A 73 15.89 -4.13 1.45
C ILE A 73 15.41 -3.27 0.27
N VAL A 74 14.53 -2.28 0.53
CA VAL A 74 13.99 -1.39 -0.50
C VAL A 74 15.10 -0.56 -1.11
N TYR A 75 15.93 0.10 -0.30
CA TYR A 75 17.03 0.92 -0.81
C TYR A 75 18.14 0.09 -1.47
N GLY A 76 18.41 -1.11 -0.96
CA GLY A 76 19.30 -2.08 -1.60
C GLY A 76 18.79 -2.51 -2.98
N GLY A 77 17.49 -2.81 -3.11
CA GLY A 77 16.86 -3.14 -4.38
C GLY A 77 16.90 -1.98 -5.40
N ILE A 78 16.69 -0.75 -4.94
CA ILE A 78 16.82 0.47 -5.77
C ILE A 78 18.26 0.61 -6.28
N LEU A 79 19.24 0.62 -5.36
CA LEU A 79 20.65 0.78 -5.72
C LEU A 79 21.14 -0.34 -6.63
N PHE A 80 20.72 -1.58 -6.38
CA PHE A 80 21.04 -2.72 -7.23
C PHE A 80 20.46 -2.56 -8.65
N SER A 81 19.20 -2.15 -8.76
CA SER A 81 18.54 -1.96 -10.06
C SER A 81 19.13 -0.78 -10.84
N LEU A 82 19.45 0.32 -10.15
CA LEU A 82 20.15 1.48 -10.71
C LEU A 82 21.55 1.12 -11.19
N TYR A 83 22.30 0.33 -10.41
CA TYR A 83 23.59 -0.20 -10.83
C TYR A 83 23.45 -1.05 -12.09
N ARG A 84 22.47 -1.95 -12.16
CA ARG A 84 22.24 -2.82 -13.33
C ARG A 84 21.95 -2.03 -14.60
N ILE A 85 21.01 -1.09 -14.55
CA ILE A 85 20.58 -0.32 -15.74
C ILE A 85 21.65 0.66 -16.23
N THR A 86 22.57 1.08 -15.36
CA THR A 86 23.67 1.99 -15.72
C THR A 86 24.93 1.27 -16.15
N LYS A 87 25.19 0.08 -15.60
CA LYS A 87 26.41 -0.69 -15.90
C LYS A 87 26.30 -1.51 -17.18
N TYR A 88 25.11 -2.00 -17.52
CA TYR A 88 24.90 -2.89 -18.65
C TYR A 88 23.98 -2.27 -19.70
N GLU A 89 24.19 -2.62 -20.97
CA GLU A 89 23.26 -2.30 -22.05
C GLU A 89 22.13 -3.34 -22.07
N LEU A 90 21.01 -2.98 -21.48
CA LEU A 90 19.85 -3.86 -21.35
C LEU A 90 18.83 -3.59 -22.47
N PRO A 91 18.24 -4.63 -23.07
CA PRO A 91 17.15 -4.45 -24.01
C PRO A 91 15.91 -3.88 -23.31
N ILE A 92 15.06 -3.16 -24.05
CA ILE A 92 13.88 -2.46 -23.49
C ILE A 92 12.97 -3.39 -22.68
N TYR A 93 12.76 -4.63 -23.14
CA TYR A 93 11.86 -5.56 -22.45
C TYR A 93 12.41 -5.95 -21.07
N GLU A 94 13.73 -6.03 -20.90
CA GLU A 94 14.35 -6.31 -19.61
C GLU A 94 14.24 -5.10 -18.68
N ILE A 95 14.39 -3.89 -19.20
CA ILE A 95 14.16 -2.65 -18.44
C ILE A 95 12.71 -2.57 -17.94
N ILE A 96 11.73 -2.94 -18.78
CA ILE A 96 10.31 -3.00 -18.36
C ILE A 96 10.14 -4.03 -17.23
N GLY A 97 10.69 -5.23 -17.38
CA GLY A 97 10.62 -6.27 -16.34
C GLY A 97 11.26 -5.80 -15.02
N MET A 98 12.44 -5.20 -15.09
CA MET A 98 13.12 -4.60 -13.93
C MET A 98 12.28 -3.51 -13.27
N THR A 99 11.66 -2.63 -14.07
CA THR A 99 10.80 -1.55 -13.59
C THR A 99 9.59 -2.09 -12.84
N LEU A 100 8.93 -3.11 -13.40
CA LEU A 100 7.78 -3.77 -12.77
C LEU A 100 8.20 -4.49 -11.48
N SER A 101 9.29 -5.24 -11.51
CA SER A 101 9.79 -5.98 -10.33
C SER A 101 10.23 -5.05 -9.21
N LEU A 102 10.96 -3.97 -9.53
CA LEU A 102 11.32 -2.96 -8.53
C LEU A 102 10.06 -2.26 -8.01
N GLY A 103 9.12 -1.88 -8.87
CA GLY A 103 7.87 -1.25 -8.45
C GLY A 103 7.03 -2.13 -7.52
N ILE A 104 7.01 -3.45 -7.73
CA ILE A 104 6.36 -4.41 -6.82
C ILE A 104 7.04 -4.41 -5.45
N ILE A 105 8.39 -4.36 -5.39
CA ILE A 105 9.11 -4.19 -4.11
C ILE A 105 8.70 -2.87 -3.45
N LEU A 106 8.67 -1.77 -4.20
CA LEU A 106 8.32 -0.45 -3.68
C LEU A 106 6.88 -0.41 -3.14
N GLY A 107 5.93 -1.12 -3.76
CA GLY A 107 4.57 -1.24 -3.26
C GLY A 107 4.46 -2.16 -2.03
N ALA A 108 4.89 -3.42 -2.15
CA ALA A 108 4.66 -4.47 -1.14
C ALA A 108 5.59 -4.37 0.09
N ASN A 109 6.83 -3.91 -0.09
CA ASN A 109 7.82 -3.80 0.99
C ASN A 109 8.13 -2.34 1.33
N GLY A 110 7.86 -1.39 0.44
CA GLY A 110 7.94 0.04 0.71
C GLY A 110 6.65 0.59 1.31
N ILE A 111 5.66 0.86 0.47
CA ILE A 111 4.43 1.56 0.85
C ILE A 111 3.60 0.78 1.87
N ASN A 112 3.41 -0.53 1.69
CA ASN A 112 2.64 -1.35 2.62
C ASN A 112 3.25 -1.36 4.04
N VAL A 113 4.58 -1.37 4.12
CA VAL A 113 5.29 -1.30 5.42
C VAL A 113 5.24 0.12 5.98
N ALA A 114 5.33 1.13 5.11
CA ALA A 114 5.19 2.52 5.49
C ALA A 114 3.79 2.85 6.05
N HIS A 115 2.76 2.21 5.51
CA HIS A 115 1.39 2.28 6.02
C HIS A 115 1.34 1.86 7.49
N GLU A 116 1.82 0.65 7.81
CA GLU A 116 1.86 0.14 9.19
C GLU A 116 2.71 1.03 10.11
N LEU A 117 3.91 1.43 9.67
CA LEU A 117 4.80 2.30 10.43
C LEU A 117 4.22 3.71 10.64
N GLY A 118 3.39 4.18 9.72
CA GLY A 118 2.72 5.48 9.79
C GLY A 118 1.72 5.60 10.93
N HIS A 119 1.07 4.48 11.28
CA HIS A 119 0.11 4.39 12.39
C HIS A 119 0.76 4.25 13.77
N ARG A 120 2.07 3.98 13.81
CA ARG A 120 2.80 3.81 15.08
C ARG A 120 2.94 5.13 15.82
N THR A 121 3.22 5.07 17.13
CA THR A 121 3.26 6.26 17.99
C THR A 121 4.64 6.88 18.07
N THR A 122 5.72 6.10 17.90
CA THR A 122 7.08 6.61 18.04
C THR A 122 7.52 7.41 16.82
N ILE A 123 8.33 8.44 17.05
CA ILE A 123 8.89 9.27 15.97
C ILE A 123 9.78 8.44 15.05
N PHE A 124 10.56 7.52 15.60
CA PHE A 124 11.45 6.66 14.83
C PHE A 124 10.69 5.82 13.80
N GLU A 125 9.64 5.10 14.21
CA GLU A 125 8.82 4.29 13.31
C GLU A 125 8.18 5.16 12.22
N LYS A 126 7.60 6.31 12.58
CA LYS A 126 7.01 7.25 11.61
C LYS A 126 8.03 7.77 10.60
N VAL A 127 9.25 8.07 11.03
CA VAL A 127 10.33 8.52 10.12
C VAL A 127 10.72 7.39 9.17
N MET A 128 10.84 6.15 9.66
CA MET A 128 11.11 4.99 8.80
C MET A 128 9.99 4.79 7.76
N GLY A 129 8.73 4.96 8.16
CA GLY A 129 7.60 4.94 7.22
C GLY A 129 7.70 6.04 6.17
N LYS A 130 8.00 7.29 6.56
CA LYS A 130 8.21 8.40 5.62
C LYS A 130 9.36 8.12 4.64
N ILE A 131 10.47 7.56 5.12
CA ILE A 131 11.62 7.17 4.29
C ILE A 131 11.21 6.14 3.23
N LEU A 132 10.45 5.11 3.62
CA LEU A 132 9.95 4.08 2.69
C LEU A 132 9.01 4.60 1.61
N LEU A 133 8.37 5.77 1.80
CA LEU A 133 7.48 6.39 0.80
C LEU A 133 8.21 7.23 -0.26
N ILE A 134 9.46 7.63 0.00
CA ILE A 134 10.24 8.49 -0.93
C ILE A 134 10.43 7.81 -2.30
N PRO A 135 10.86 6.54 -2.38
CA PRO A 135 11.08 5.89 -3.68
C PRO A 135 9.83 5.82 -4.55
N SER A 136 8.65 5.73 -3.93
CA SER A 136 7.36 5.68 -4.64
C SER A 136 6.76 7.05 -4.91
N HIS A 137 7.43 8.13 -4.54
CA HIS A 137 6.96 9.50 -4.73
C HIS A 137 5.63 9.79 -4.03
N TYR A 138 5.36 9.07 -2.95
CA TYR A 138 4.04 8.98 -2.33
C TYR A 138 4.04 9.39 -0.86
N THR A 139 4.97 10.26 -0.45
CA THR A 139 5.12 10.72 0.94
C THR A 139 3.88 11.42 1.50
N HIS A 140 3.11 12.12 0.65
CA HIS A 140 1.86 12.77 1.03
C HIS A 140 0.79 11.80 1.56
N PHE A 141 0.86 10.51 1.18
CA PHE A 141 0.03 9.44 1.72
C PHE A 141 0.12 9.38 3.24
N PHE A 142 1.30 9.63 3.83
CA PHE A 142 1.47 9.64 5.28
C PHE A 142 0.49 10.62 5.97
N ILE A 143 0.25 11.78 5.37
CA ILE A 143 -0.64 12.79 5.96
C ILE A 143 -2.09 12.43 5.65
N GLU A 144 -2.40 12.19 4.37
CA GLU A 144 -3.76 11.97 3.93
C GLU A 144 -4.36 10.71 4.52
N HIS A 145 -3.61 9.62 4.56
CA HIS A 145 -4.09 8.36 5.09
C HIS A 145 -4.43 8.47 6.59
N ASN A 146 -3.51 9.04 7.39
CA ASN A 146 -3.64 9.14 8.85
C ASN A 146 -4.67 10.17 9.31
N HIS A 147 -4.82 11.28 8.60
CA HIS A 147 -5.68 12.40 9.01
C HIS A 147 -6.93 12.60 8.16
N GLY A 148 -7.01 11.95 6.99
CA GLY A 148 -8.09 12.08 6.01
C GLY A 148 -8.83 10.77 5.80
N HIS A 149 -8.20 9.81 5.13
CA HIS A 149 -8.82 8.56 4.71
C HIS A 149 -9.51 7.82 5.87
N HIS A 150 -8.83 7.56 6.99
CA HIS A 150 -9.45 6.89 8.15
C HIS A 150 -10.68 7.60 8.70
N LEU A 151 -10.74 8.93 8.59
CA LEU A 151 -11.88 9.72 9.04
C LEU A 151 -13.06 9.65 8.06
N HIS A 152 -12.75 9.65 6.77
CA HIS A 152 -13.71 9.86 5.69
C HIS A 152 -13.98 8.62 4.83
N VAL A 153 -13.33 7.49 5.10
CA VAL A 153 -13.51 6.23 4.35
C VAL A 153 -14.99 5.89 4.18
N SER A 154 -15.35 5.36 3.01
CA SER A 154 -16.72 5.08 2.60
C SER A 154 -17.63 6.33 2.54
N THR A 155 -17.08 7.54 2.35
CA THR A 155 -17.86 8.77 2.13
C THR A 155 -17.43 9.49 0.86
N PRO A 156 -18.25 10.39 0.27
CA PRO A 156 -17.84 11.20 -0.89
C PRO A 156 -16.62 12.10 -0.60
N ALA A 157 -16.32 12.34 0.67
CA ALA A 157 -15.18 13.10 1.12
C ALA A 157 -13.93 12.24 1.32
N ASP A 158 -13.80 11.07 0.69
CA ASP A 158 -12.56 10.29 0.66
C ASP A 158 -12.18 9.95 -0.79
N PRO A 159 -11.03 10.43 -1.30
CA PRO A 159 -10.60 10.10 -2.66
C PRO A 159 -10.25 8.62 -2.84
N SER A 160 -9.88 7.95 -1.75
CA SER A 160 -9.47 6.55 -1.72
C SER A 160 -10.66 5.58 -1.60
N THR A 161 -11.89 6.09 -1.58
CA THR A 161 -13.11 5.28 -1.64
C THR A 161 -13.55 5.12 -3.10
N ALA A 162 -13.50 3.89 -3.61
CA ALA A 162 -13.95 3.56 -4.95
C ALA A 162 -15.48 3.47 -5.01
N ARG A 163 -16.10 4.14 -5.98
CA ARG A 163 -17.57 4.19 -6.12
C ARG A 163 -18.09 2.93 -6.80
N TYR A 164 -19.36 2.61 -6.57
CA TYR A 164 -20.06 1.56 -7.31
C TYR A 164 -19.94 1.81 -8.83
N ASN A 165 -19.57 0.77 -9.61
CA ASN A 165 -19.30 0.83 -11.05
C ASN A 165 -18.16 1.76 -11.50
N GLN A 166 -17.37 2.34 -10.59
CA GLN A 166 -16.15 3.06 -10.97
C GLN A 166 -15.12 2.04 -11.45
N ASN A 167 -14.51 2.24 -12.61
CA ASN A 167 -13.42 1.36 -13.08
C ASN A 167 -12.07 1.79 -12.45
N LEU A 168 -11.13 0.85 -12.36
CA LEU A 168 -9.82 1.04 -11.74
C LEU A 168 -9.06 2.27 -12.31
N TYR A 169 -9.06 2.45 -13.63
CA TYR A 169 -8.33 3.55 -14.28
C TYR A 169 -8.88 4.93 -13.90
N SER A 170 -10.21 5.07 -13.91
CA SER A 170 -10.86 6.29 -13.44
C SER A 170 -10.68 6.53 -11.94
N PHE A 171 -10.57 5.44 -11.16
CA PHE A 171 -10.26 5.52 -9.74
C PHE A 171 -8.83 5.99 -9.50
N TRP A 172 -7.83 5.50 -10.24
CA TRP A 172 -6.44 5.97 -10.12
C TRP A 172 -6.32 7.48 -10.29
N ILE A 173 -7.03 8.05 -11.26
CA ILE A 173 -7.04 9.52 -11.44
C ILE A 173 -7.68 10.19 -10.21
N GLN A 174 -8.82 9.70 -9.74
CA GLN A 174 -9.51 10.24 -8.56
C GLN A 174 -8.62 10.20 -7.32
N THR A 175 -8.06 9.04 -7.00
CA THR A 175 -7.32 8.82 -5.76
C THR A 175 -5.99 9.58 -5.79
N VAL A 176 -5.15 9.41 -6.82
CA VAL A 176 -3.81 10.01 -6.87
C VAL A 176 -3.87 11.54 -6.82
N THR A 177 -4.78 12.15 -7.59
CA THR A 177 -4.93 13.61 -7.58
C THR A 177 -5.61 14.09 -6.30
N GLY A 178 -6.65 13.38 -5.85
CA GLY A 178 -7.44 13.77 -4.69
C GLY A 178 -6.66 13.67 -3.39
N THR A 179 -5.89 12.59 -3.17
CA THR A 179 -5.11 12.40 -1.94
C THR A 179 -3.99 13.44 -1.83
N TYR A 180 -3.32 13.75 -2.95
CA TYR A 180 -2.28 14.79 -2.98
C TYR A 180 -2.84 16.18 -2.62
N LEU A 181 -3.96 16.58 -3.24
CA LEU A 181 -4.60 17.87 -2.94
C LEU A 181 -5.09 17.93 -1.49
N LYS A 182 -5.64 16.83 -0.98
CA LYS A 182 -6.10 16.75 0.41
C LYS A 182 -4.97 16.79 1.43
N ALA A 183 -3.84 16.15 1.16
CA ALA A 183 -2.68 16.23 2.02
C ALA A 183 -2.23 17.70 2.23
N TRP A 184 -2.21 18.51 1.16
CA TRP A 184 -1.96 19.94 1.26
C TRP A 184 -3.02 20.69 2.08
N GLN A 185 -4.30 20.38 1.86
CA GLN A 185 -5.39 21.00 2.63
C GLN A 185 -5.29 20.67 4.13
N ILE A 186 -5.06 19.40 4.46
CA ILE A 186 -4.88 18.93 5.84
C ILE A 186 -3.68 19.63 6.47
N GLN A 187 -2.54 19.63 5.80
CA GLN A 187 -1.32 20.26 6.34
C GLN A 187 -1.50 21.77 6.55
N LYS A 188 -2.19 22.46 5.63
CA LYS A 188 -2.51 23.89 5.78
C LYS A 188 -3.40 24.15 6.99
N ASN A 189 -4.39 23.28 7.23
CA ASN A 189 -5.26 23.37 8.39
C ASN A 189 -4.51 23.12 9.70
N LEU A 190 -3.65 22.08 9.75
CA LEU A 190 -2.79 21.80 10.91
C LEU A 190 -1.88 22.98 11.23
N ASN A 191 -1.25 23.58 10.20
CA ASN A 191 -0.42 24.76 10.39
C ASN A 191 -1.22 25.95 10.94
N LYS A 192 -2.46 26.16 10.47
CA LYS A 192 -3.32 27.25 10.97
C LYS A 192 -3.74 27.03 12.42
N ILE A 193 -4.12 25.81 12.79
CA ILE A 193 -4.56 25.47 14.16
C ILE A 193 -3.42 25.66 15.17
N ASP A 194 -2.20 25.28 14.76
CA ASP A 194 -1.03 25.31 15.64
C ASP A 194 -0.15 26.57 15.47
N ASP A 195 -0.66 27.61 14.79
CA ASP A 195 0.02 28.87 14.47
C ASP A 195 1.44 28.70 13.88
N ARG A 196 1.57 27.85 12.86
CA ARG A 196 2.84 27.51 12.21
C ARG A 196 2.98 28.19 10.86
N SER A 197 4.17 28.70 10.60
CA SER A 197 4.53 29.23 9.28
C SER A 197 4.63 28.12 8.23
N PHE A 198 4.56 28.51 6.95
CA PHE A 198 4.73 27.58 5.82
C PHE A 198 6.11 26.88 5.82
N LEU A 199 7.16 27.55 6.30
CA LEU A 199 8.52 27.00 6.38
C LEU A 199 8.81 26.24 7.68
N SER A 200 7.78 26.00 8.50
CA SER A 200 7.95 25.26 9.76
C SER A 200 8.56 23.87 9.51
N ILE A 201 9.43 23.43 10.41
CA ILE A 201 9.94 22.05 10.45
C ILE A 201 8.81 21.00 10.59
N LYS A 202 7.62 21.43 11.07
CA LYS A 202 6.43 20.59 11.23
C LYS A 202 5.48 20.66 10.02
N ASN A 203 5.87 21.36 8.95
CA ASN A 203 5.13 21.33 7.68
C ASN A 203 5.65 20.17 6.83
N ASP A 204 5.06 18.99 6.99
CA ASP A 204 5.50 17.78 6.30
C ASP A 204 5.40 17.94 4.77
N MET A 205 4.34 18.52 4.22
CA MET A 205 4.18 18.69 2.77
C MET A 205 5.28 19.57 2.14
N PHE A 206 5.73 20.61 2.85
CA PHE A 206 6.85 21.44 2.39
C PHE A 206 8.13 20.60 2.28
N TRP A 207 8.49 19.88 3.35
CA TRP A 207 9.69 19.04 3.36
C TRP A 207 9.61 17.86 2.41
N PHE A 208 8.44 17.24 2.27
CA PHE A 208 8.19 16.17 1.30
C PHE A 208 8.47 16.63 -0.13
N THR A 209 8.08 17.85 -0.49
CA THR A 209 8.35 18.42 -1.82
C THR A 209 9.85 18.57 -2.05
N ILE A 210 10.59 19.11 -1.07
CA ILE A 210 12.04 19.28 -1.17
C ILE A 210 12.77 17.93 -1.22
N ILE A 211 12.41 16.99 -0.34
CA ILE A 211 13.01 15.65 -0.26
C ILE A 211 12.78 14.90 -1.57
N GLN A 212 11.57 14.97 -2.13
CA GLN A 212 11.24 14.31 -3.39
C GLN A 212 12.05 14.86 -4.57
N ALA A 213 12.16 16.19 -4.67
CA ALA A 213 12.99 16.82 -5.69
C ALA A 213 14.47 16.43 -5.52
N SER A 214 14.97 16.47 -4.28
CA SER A 214 16.36 16.13 -3.95
C SER A 214 16.70 14.67 -4.26
N TYR A 215 15.76 13.75 -3.99
CA TYR A 215 15.89 12.34 -4.33
C TYR A 215 16.04 12.14 -5.85
N LEU A 216 15.13 12.70 -6.65
CA LEU A 216 15.19 12.55 -8.11
C LEU A 216 16.42 13.22 -8.72
N ILE A 217 16.81 14.40 -8.24
CA ILE A 217 18.03 15.10 -8.67
C ILE A 217 19.26 14.26 -8.35
N THR A 218 19.31 13.66 -7.16
CA THR A 218 20.41 12.77 -6.73
C THR A 218 20.50 11.56 -7.66
N ILE A 219 19.37 10.90 -7.96
CA ILE A 219 19.35 9.77 -8.91
C ILE A 219 19.85 10.20 -10.28
N TYR A 220 19.37 11.32 -10.81
CA TYR A 220 19.81 11.84 -12.11
C TYR A 220 21.31 12.16 -12.13
N TYR A 221 21.82 12.79 -11.08
CA TYR A 221 23.23 13.18 -10.99
C TYR A 221 24.18 11.97 -11.00
N PHE A 222 23.85 10.91 -10.25
CA PHE A 222 24.72 9.74 -10.11
C PHE A 222 24.47 8.63 -11.15
N PHE A 223 23.23 8.48 -11.64
CA PHE A 223 22.81 7.37 -12.51
C PHE A 223 22.29 7.82 -13.87
N GLY A 224 22.34 9.13 -14.16
CA GLY A 224 21.93 9.71 -15.43
C GLY A 224 20.44 9.57 -15.73
N PHE A 225 20.09 9.87 -16.98
CA PHE A 225 18.69 9.88 -17.43
C PHE A 225 18.02 8.51 -17.36
N LYS A 226 18.73 7.42 -17.71
CA LYS A 226 18.19 6.05 -17.63
C LYS A 226 17.83 5.67 -16.18
N GLY A 227 18.72 5.98 -15.22
CA GLY A 227 18.46 5.74 -13.80
C GLY A 227 17.27 6.56 -13.28
N LEU A 228 17.16 7.83 -13.70
CA LEU A 228 16.01 8.68 -13.37
C LEU A 228 14.69 8.08 -13.87
N LEU A 229 14.64 7.64 -15.14
CA LEU A 229 13.43 7.02 -15.69
C LEU A 229 13.05 5.74 -14.93
N LEU A 230 14.02 4.88 -14.60
CA LEU A 230 13.77 3.68 -13.81
C LEU A 230 13.18 4.03 -12.45
N ALA A 231 13.73 5.02 -11.74
CA ALA A 231 13.22 5.46 -10.44
C ALA A 231 11.78 6.00 -10.54
N ILE A 232 11.51 6.85 -11.54
CA ILE A 232 10.17 7.42 -11.77
C ILE A 232 9.15 6.34 -12.06
N PHE A 233 9.41 5.48 -13.05
CA PHE A 233 8.43 4.48 -13.47
C PHE A 233 8.25 3.36 -12.45
N SER A 234 9.30 2.96 -11.74
CA SER A 234 9.16 1.98 -10.65
C SER A 234 8.35 2.57 -9.50
N GLY A 235 8.56 3.85 -9.18
CA GLY A 235 7.75 4.57 -8.18
C GLY A 235 6.29 4.65 -8.58
N ILE A 236 6.00 4.92 -9.86
CA ILE A 236 4.63 4.89 -10.43
C ILE A 236 3.98 3.52 -10.28
N VAL A 237 4.68 2.45 -10.64
CA VAL A 237 4.18 1.08 -10.41
C VAL A 237 3.89 0.85 -8.93
N GLY A 238 4.78 1.28 -8.04
CA GLY A 238 4.62 1.15 -6.59
C GLY A 238 3.37 1.83 -6.05
N PHE A 239 3.14 3.11 -6.34
CA PHE A 239 1.95 3.80 -5.83
C PHE A 239 0.66 3.34 -6.53
N LEU A 240 0.69 3.02 -7.82
CA LEU A 240 -0.50 2.46 -8.49
C LEU A 240 -0.87 1.09 -7.92
N LEU A 241 0.11 0.32 -7.44
CA LEU A 241 -0.15 -0.93 -6.72
C LEU A 241 -0.90 -0.68 -5.42
N LEU A 242 -0.44 0.29 -4.60
CA LEU A 242 -1.17 0.73 -3.40
C LEU A 242 -2.60 1.17 -3.76
N GLU A 243 -2.76 2.01 -4.78
CA GLU A 243 -4.09 2.51 -5.13
C GLU A 243 -5.00 1.41 -5.68
N THR A 244 -4.44 0.39 -6.31
CA THR A 244 -5.21 -0.80 -6.68
C THR A 244 -5.66 -1.60 -5.45
N ILE A 245 -4.86 -1.62 -4.38
CA ILE A 245 -5.26 -2.18 -3.08
C ILE A 245 -6.39 -1.36 -2.47
N ASN A 246 -6.25 -0.03 -2.36
CA ASN A 246 -7.33 0.85 -1.87
C ASN A 246 -8.63 0.65 -2.67
N TYR A 247 -8.51 0.50 -3.99
CA TYR A 247 -9.66 0.26 -4.86
C TYR A 247 -10.42 -1.01 -4.47
N ILE A 248 -9.74 -2.15 -4.32
CA ILE A 248 -10.41 -3.42 -3.98
C ILE A 248 -10.92 -3.42 -2.54
N GLU A 249 -10.21 -2.75 -1.63
CA GLU A 249 -10.55 -2.63 -0.20
C GLU A 249 -11.79 -1.79 0.06
N HIS A 250 -12.05 -0.78 -0.78
CA HIS A 250 -13.14 0.16 -0.58
C HIS A 250 -14.16 0.16 -1.72
N TYR A 251 -14.13 -0.85 -2.58
CA TYR A 251 -14.99 -0.91 -3.75
C TYR A 251 -16.48 -0.89 -3.41
N GLY A 252 -17.15 0.19 -3.81
CA GLY A 252 -18.60 0.33 -3.82
C GLY A 252 -19.26 0.39 -2.44
N LEU A 253 -18.48 0.47 -1.35
CA LEU A 253 -19.00 0.59 0.01
C LEU A 253 -19.22 2.06 0.36
N LYS A 254 -20.42 2.37 0.87
CA LYS A 254 -20.81 3.70 1.30
C LYS A 254 -21.40 3.67 2.70
N ARG A 255 -20.91 4.58 3.55
CA ARG A 255 -21.47 4.86 4.88
C ARG A 255 -22.82 5.54 4.75
N LYS A 256 -23.73 5.16 5.65
CA LYS A 256 -25.03 5.81 5.76
C LYS A 256 -24.87 7.24 6.28
N GLN A 257 -25.51 8.19 5.61
CA GLN A 257 -25.71 9.54 6.15
C GLN A 257 -26.88 9.52 7.14
N LEU A 258 -26.65 10.05 8.33
CA LEU A 258 -27.64 10.15 9.40
C LEU A 258 -28.54 11.37 9.19
N ALA A 259 -29.69 11.41 9.88
CA ALA A 259 -30.60 12.55 9.85
C ALA A 259 -29.95 13.88 10.27
N SER A 260 -28.86 13.83 11.05
CA SER A 260 -28.05 14.99 11.43
C SER A 260 -27.18 15.56 10.31
N GLY A 261 -27.16 14.92 9.13
CA GLY A 261 -26.27 15.25 8.01
C GLY A 261 -24.85 14.66 8.13
N ARG A 262 -24.48 14.10 9.29
CA ARG A 262 -23.19 13.42 9.50
C ARG A 262 -23.25 11.96 9.01
N PHE A 263 -22.12 11.40 8.59
CA PHE A 263 -22.01 9.96 8.30
C PHE A 263 -21.88 9.13 9.59
N GLU A 264 -22.41 7.91 9.59
CA GLU A 264 -22.22 6.94 10.69
C GLU A 264 -20.75 6.72 11.01
N ARG A 265 -20.35 6.35 12.23
CA ARG A 265 -18.92 6.13 12.54
C ARG A 265 -18.33 4.98 11.72
N VAL A 266 -17.04 5.05 11.44
CA VAL A 266 -16.29 3.95 10.81
C VAL A 266 -16.37 2.72 11.71
N ASN A 267 -16.51 1.55 11.09
CA ASN A 267 -16.65 0.25 11.74
C ASN A 267 -16.30 -0.85 10.72
N GLU A 268 -16.38 -2.09 11.15
CA GLU A 268 -15.86 -3.29 10.48
C GLU A 268 -16.56 -3.60 9.14
N LYS A 269 -17.74 -3.02 8.86
CA LYS A 269 -18.44 -3.21 7.56
C LYS A 269 -17.99 -2.24 6.46
N HIS A 270 -17.22 -1.19 6.78
CA HIS A 270 -16.88 -0.10 5.86
C HIS A 270 -15.63 -0.33 4.99
N SER A 271 -15.11 -1.55 4.97
CA SER A 271 -14.08 -2.00 4.03
C SER A 271 -14.14 -3.51 3.86
N TRP A 272 -13.64 -3.99 2.72
CA TRP A 272 -13.51 -5.41 2.40
C TRP A 272 -12.33 -6.05 3.14
N ASN A 273 -12.50 -7.31 3.53
CA ASN A 273 -11.49 -8.12 4.20
C ASN A 273 -11.13 -9.35 3.35
N SER A 274 -9.91 -9.84 3.45
CA SER A 274 -9.51 -11.13 2.88
C SER A 274 -8.71 -11.96 3.89
N ASN A 275 -9.14 -13.20 4.10
CA ASN A 275 -8.52 -14.14 5.02
C ASN A 275 -7.59 -15.17 4.35
N HIS A 276 -7.19 -14.92 3.10
CA HIS A 276 -6.24 -15.78 2.38
C HIS A 276 -4.85 -15.68 3.01
N VAL A 277 -4.29 -16.84 3.38
CA VAL A 277 -3.12 -16.93 4.27
C VAL A 277 -1.87 -16.27 3.68
N LEU A 278 -1.62 -16.42 2.38
CA LEU A 278 -0.41 -15.86 1.77
C LEU A 278 -0.46 -14.34 1.69
N GLY A 279 -1.57 -13.76 1.22
CA GLY A 279 -1.79 -12.31 1.23
C GLY A 279 -1.63 -11.71 2.63
N ARG A 280 -2.24 -12.35 3.64
CA ARG A 280 -2.08 -11.97 5.06
C ARG A 280 -0.63 -11.99 5.52
N ILE A 281 0.19 -12.94 5.09
CA ILE A 281 1.57 -13.02 5.52
C ILE A 281 2.44 -11.99 4.79
N ILE A 282 2.29 -11.90 3.48
CA ILE A 282 3.15 -11.07 2.62
C ILE A 282 2.89 -9.59 2.84
N LEU A 283 1.62 -9.21 3.02
CA LEU A 283 1.23 -7.82 3.23
C LEU A 283 1.14 -7.45 4.71
N TYR A 284 1.79 -8.20 5.60
CA TYR A 284 1.76 -7.95 7.06
C TYR A 284 0.33 -7.72 7.56
N GLU A 285 -0.55 -8.69 7.34
CA GLU A 285 -1.96 -8.73 7.76
C GLU A 285 -2.83 -7.56 7.28
N LEU A 286 -2.34 -6.69 6.38
CA LEU A 286 -3.11 -5.58 5.80
C LEU A 286 -4.48 -6.05 5.29
N THR A 287 -4.54 -7.30 4.81
CA THR A 287 -5.77 -7.87 4.26
C THR A 287 -6.91 -8.00 5.27
N ARG A 288 -6.62 -7.96 6.58
CA ARG A 288 -7.61 -7.76 7.66
C ARG A 288 -7.98 -6.29 7.83
N HIS A 289 -8.25 -5.65 6.70
CA HIS A 289 -8.36 -4.20 6.56
C HIS A 289 -9.56 -3.59 7.30
N SER A 290 -10.63 -4.36 7.48
CA SER A 290 -11.79 -3.93 8.26
C SER A 290 -11.47 -3.67 9.73
N ASP A 291 -10.66 -4.53 10.35
CA ASP A 291 -10.22 -4.32 11.73
C ASP A 291 -9.22 -3.16 11.81
N HIS A 292 -8.37 -3.01 10.79
CA HIS A 292 -7.49 -1.86 10.67
C HIS A 292 -8.29 -0.54 10.62
N HIS A 293 -9.32 -0.42 9.81
CA HIS A 293 -10.16 0.80 9.79
C HIS A 293 -10.97 1.03 11.07
N TYR A 294 -11.39 -0.05 11.72
CA TYR A 294 -12.08 0.04 13.00
C TYR A 294 -11.15 0.52 14.13
N LYS A 295 -9.89 0.05 14.14
CA LYS A 295 -8.86 0.41 15.12
C LYS A 295 -7.50 0.61 14.45
N SER A 296 -7.27 1.77 13.83
CA SER A 296 -6.09 2.03 12.98
C SER A 296 -4.74 1.94 13.68
N GLN A 297 -4.69 2.14 15.00
CA GLN A 297 -3.47 2.01 15.80
C GLN A 297 -3.13 0.57 16.19
N LYS A 298 -3.99 -0.40 15.87
CA LYS A 298 -3.79 -1.80 16.20
C LYS A 298 -2.67 -2.37 15.31
N LYS A 299 -1.63 -2.91 15.94
CA LYS A 299 -0.47 -3.47 15.23
C LYS A 299 -0.87 -4.66 14.37
N TYR A 300 -0.22 -4.80 13.20
CA TYR A 300 -0.56 -5.84 12.23
C TYR A 300 -0.63 -7.26 12.79
N GLN A 301 0.29 -7.64 13.68
CA GLN A 301 0.43 -9.03 14.12
C GLN A 301 -0.72 -9.54 15.00
N ILE A 302 -1.68 -8.66 15.33
CA ILE A 302 -2.88 -8.95 16.12
C ILE A 302 -4.18 -8.52 15.43
N LEU A 303 -4.15 -8.14 14.14
CA LEU A 303 -5.38 -7.81 13.40
C LEU A 303 -6.34 -9.00 13.39
N GLU A 304 -7.63 -8.71 13.58
CA GLU A 304 -8.69 -9.70 13.78
C GLU A 304 -9.62 -9.81 12.57
N TYR A 305 -10.21 -10.98 12.43
CA TYR A 305 -11.36 -11.22 11.58
C TYR A 305 -12.65 -10.86 12.33
N HIS A 306 -13.61 -10.28 11.61
CA HIS A 306 -14.94 -9.94 12.10
C HIS A 306 -15.99 -10.46 11.11
N ASP A 307 -17.00 -11.19 11.60
CA ASP A 307 -18.07 -11.75 10.75
C ASP A 307 -18.91 -10.67 10.05
N LEU A 308 -18.97 -9.47 10.63
CA LEU A 308 -19.70 -8.33 10.06
C LEU A 308 -18.97 -7.70 8.86
N SER A 309 -17.69 -8.00 8.67
CA SER A 309 -16.90 -7.44 7.57
C SER A 309 -17.23 -8.09 6.25
N PRO A 310 -17.48 -7.32 5.18
CA PRO A 310 -17.65 -7.89 3.85
C PRO A 310 -16.36 -8.59 3.41
N GLN A 311 -16.47 -9.83 2.93
CA GLN A 311 -15.32 -10.65 2.56
C GLN A 311 -15.09 -10.65 1.05
N MET A 312 -13.85 -10.45 0.64
CA MET A 312 -13.46 -10.60 -0.76
C MET A 312 -13.54 -12.06 -1.18
N PRO A 313 -14.03 -12.34 -2.39
CA PRO A 313 -14.16 -13.71 -2.89
C PRO A 313 -12.81 -14.36 -3.22
N TYR A 314 -11.75 -13.57 -3.39
CA TYR A 314 -10.40 -14.02 -3.70
C TYR A 314 -9.37 -13.26 -2.88
N GLY A 315 -8.15 -13.79 -2.80
CA GLY A 315 -7.01 -13.08 -2.23
C GLY A 315 -6.71 -11.76 -2.95
N TYR A 316 -5.87 -10.93 -2.34
CA TYR A 316 -5.55 -9.60 -2.85
C TYR A 316 -5.00 -9.67 -4.28
N PRO A 317 -3.95 -10.46 -4.59
CA PRO A 317 -3.38 -10.48 -5.94
C PRO A 317 -4.39 -10.87 -7.03
N THR A 318 -5.21 -11.88 -6.80
CA THR A 318 -6.29 -12.26 -7.74
C THR A 318 -7.31 -11.14 -7.90
N SER A 319 -7.73 -10.50 -6.81
CA SER A 319 -8.69 -9.39 -6.85
C SER A 319 -8.14 -8.17 -7.59
N MET A 320 -6.84 -7.90 -7.43
CA MET A 320 -6.14 -6.86 -8.19
C MET A 320 -6.13 -7.21 -9.68
N VAL A 321 -5.72 -8.42 -10.07
CA VAL A 321 -5.74 -8.82 -11.49
C VAL A 321 -7.14 -8.70 -12.09
N LEU A 322 -8.18 -9.11 -11.37
CA LEU A 322 -9.56 -8.95 -11.83
C LEU A 322 -9.97 -7.48 -12.02
N SER A 323 -9.50 -6.56 -11.16
CA SER A 323 -9.86 -5.14 -11.23
C SER A 323 -9.28 -4.42 -12.46
N PHE A 324 -8.19 -4.94 -13.04
CA PHE A 324 -7.69 -4.50 -14.36
C PHE A 324 -8.64 -4.82 -15.52
N PHE A 325 -9.62 -5.70 -15.31
CA PHE A 325 -10.64 -6.05 -16.30
C PHE A 325 -12.04 -5.67 -15.77
N PRO A 326 -12.48 -4.40 -15.91
CA PRO A 326 -13.68 -3.89 -15.25
C PRO A 326 -14.95 -4.73 -15.44
N PRO A 327 -15.28 -5.27 -16.63
CA PRO A 327 -16.44 -6.14 -16.79
C PRO A 327 -16.39 -7.39 -15.89
N LEU A 328 -15.22 -8.01 -15.73
CA LEU A 328 -15.04 -9.18 -14.85
C LEU A 328 -15.15 -8.78 -13.38
N TRP A 329 -14.48 -7.68 -13.00
CA TRP A 329 -14.56 -7.14 -11.64
C TRP A 329 -16.00 -6.84 -11.23
N PHE A 330 -16.75 -6.14 -12.09
CA PHE A 330 -18.15 -5.79 -11.84
C PHE A 330 -19.05 -7.02 -11.74
N ALA A 331 -18.86 -8.02 -12.61
CA ALA A 331 -19.61 -9.27 -12.58
C ALA A 331 -19.40 -10.08 -11.26
N VAL A 332 -18.22 -9.95 -10.66
CA VAL A 332 -17.88 -10.60 -9.38
C VAL A 332 -18.37 -9.78 -8.19
N MET A 333 -18.06 -8.49 -8.15
CA MET A 333 -18.21 -7.67 -6.93
C MET A 333 -19.57 -6.99 -6.77
N ASN A 334 -20.24 -6.57 -7.86
CA ASN A 334 -21.47 -5.79 -7.74
C ASN A 334 -22.62 -6.53 -7.04
N LYS A 335 -22.66 -7.86 -7.19
CA LYS A 335 -23.61 -8.74 -6.52
C LYS A 335 -23.30 -9.00 -5.04
N ARG A 336 -22.12 -8.59 -4.56
CA ARG A 336 -21.64 -8.82 -3.19
C ARG A 336 -21.77 -7.58 -2.30
N ILE A 337 -21.89 -6.40 -2.90
CA ILE A 337 -22.05 -5.16 -2.13
C ILE A 337 -23.40 -5.19 -1.40
N PRO A 338 -23.42 -5.00 -0.07
CA PRO A 338 -24.66 -4.94 0.70
C PRO A 338 -25.60 -3.85 0.18
N VAL A 339 -26.89 -4.16 0.04
CA VAL A 339 -27.90 -3.24 -0.57
C VAL A 339 -27.97 -1.89 0.16
N ASN A 340 -27.84 -1.91 1.48
CA ASN A 340 -27.85 -0.73 2.35
C ASN A 340 -26.55 0.09 2.32
N MET A 341 -25.52 -0.37 1.59
CA MET A 341 -24.20 0.25 1.47
C MET A 341 -23.83 0.62 0.03
N LYS A 342 -24.74 0.43 -0.93
CA LYS A 342 -24.55 0.82 -2.33
C LYS A 342 -24.61 2.34 -2.54
#